data_AF-F6H0F5-F1
#
_entry.id   AF-F6H0F5-F1
#
_cell.length_a   1.000
_cell.length_b   1.000
_cell.length_c   1.000
_cell.angle_alpha   90.00
_cell.angle_beta   90.00
_cell.angle_gamma   90.00
#
_symmetry.space_group_name_H-M   'P 1'
#
loop_
_entity.id
_entity.type
_entity.pdbx_description
1 polymer ?
#
loop_
_entity_poly.entity_id
_entity_poly.type
_entity_poly.pdbx_seq_one_letter_code
_entity_poly.pdbx_strand_id
1 'polypeptide(L)'
;MKALSFDKSEEERSLAMYFLSSLKENRLFQLLEDNISHEVNGEELNEVALLAKRCLELKGEDRPTMKEVAMELEGMRKMKMHPWIGELNSEETIHLLDESSNTHQYDTNGNVTTVYDSIRDHITLPLHNAR
;
A
#
# COMPACT_ATOMS: atom_id res chain seq x y z
N MET A 1 24.15 20.81 0.08
CA MET A 1 23.39 20.62 1.33
C MET A 1 24.34 20.05 2.37
N LYS A 2 24.40 20.62 3.58
CA LYS A 2 25.27 20.13 4.65
C LYS A 2 24.46 19.18 5.53
N ALA A 3 24.91 17.94 5.70
CA ALA A 3 24.18 16.94 6.50
C ALA A 3 24.25 17.23 8.00
N LEU A 4 25.33 17.86 8.45
CA LEU A 4 25.58 18.22 9.84
C LEU A 4 26.02 19.68 9.95
N SER A 5 25.50 20.36 10.97
CA SER A 5 25.79 21.74 11.34
C SER A 5 26.45 21.76 12.72
N PHE A 6 27.77 21.97 12.75
CA PHE A 6 28.55 21.97 14.00
C PHE A 6 28.53 23.32 14.73
N ASP A 7 27.97 24.34 14.08
CA ASP A 7 27.68 25.68 14.59
C ASP A 7 26.41 25.74 15.44
N LYS A 8 25.58 24.69 15.40
CA LYS A 8 24.34 24.56 16.18
C LYS A 8 24.53 23.68 17.43
N SER A 9 23.53 23.67 18.31
CA SER A 9 23.52 22.75 19.46
C SER A 9 23.51 21.28 19.01
N GLU A 10 23.76 20.37 19.94
CA GLU A 10 23.74 18.95 19.63
C GLU A 10 22.37 18.50 19.10
N GLU A 11 21.29 18.98 19.71
CA GLU A 11 19.90 18.67 19.35
C GLU A 11 19.51 19.19 17.97
N GLU A 12 20.20 20.22 17.46
CA GLU A 12 19.94 20.85 16.16
C GLU A 12 21.02 20.54 15.11
N ARG A 13 21.96 19.66 15.44
CA ARG A 13 23.13 19.36 14.60
C ARG A 13 22.76 18.74 13.26
N SER A 14 21.62 18.05 13.20
CA SER A 14 21.06 17.47 11.97
C SER A 14 19.56 17.70 11.90
N LEU A 15 18.99 17.65 10.70
CA LEU A 15 17.54 17.76 10.52
C LEU A 15 16.80 16.63 11.25
N ALA A 16 17.36 15.42 11.30
CA ALA A 16 16.76 14.29 12.00
C ALA A 16 16.68 14.56 13.52
N MET A 17 17.75 15.08 14.12
CA MET A 17 17.77 15.42 15.55
C MET A 17 16.81 16.57 15.85
N TYR A 18 16.83 17.60 15.01
CA TYR A 18 15.94 18.75 15.15
C TYR A 18 14.47 18.34 15.03
N PHE A 19 14.15 17.44 14.10
CA PHE A 19 12.83 16.84 13.95
C PHE A 19 12.40 16.09 15.22
N LEU A 20 13.25 15.23 15.79
CA LEU A 20 12.95 14.46 16.99
C LEU A 20 12.75 15.36 18.23
N SER A 21 13.56 16.41 18.41
CA SER A 21 13.38 17.40 19.47
C SER A 21 12.08 18.18 19.27
N SER A 22 11.81 18.66 18.07
CA SER A 22 10.57 19.38 17.75
C SER A 22 9.33 18.52 17.95
N LEU A 23 9.37 17.23 17.61
CA LEU A 23 8.28 16.29 17.86
C LEU A 23 8.04 16.11 19.36
N LYS A 24 9.10 15.94 20.17
CA LYS A 24 9.02 15.82 21.63
C LYS A 24 8.42 17.06 22.28
N GLU A 25 8.71 18.22 21.72
CA GLU A 25 8.27 19.52 22.22
C GLU A 25 6.96 20.00 21.59
N ASN A 26 6.30 19.14 20.78
CA ASN A 26 5.04 19.40 20.10
C ASN A 26 5.08 20.64 19.18
N ARG A 27 6.21 20.86 18.51
CA ARG A 27 6.50 21.99 17.61
C ARG A 27 6.68 21.58 16.15
N LEU A 28 6.03 20.51 15.71
CA LEU A 28 6.16 19.99 14.34
C LEU A 28 5.86 21.02 13.25
N PHE A 29 4.88 21.90 13.46
CA PHE A 29 4.52 22.94 12.49
C PHE A 29 5.66 23.93 12.19
N GLN A 30 6.62 24.11 13.12
CA GLN A 30 7.78 24.99 12.89
C GLN A 30 8.78 24.41 11.89
N LEU A 31 8.67 23.12 11.58
CA LEU A 31 9.50 22.43 10.58
C LEU A 31 8.96 22.58 9.16
N LEU A 32 7.67 22.91 9.02
CA LEU A 32 7.03 23.03 7.72
C LEU A 32 7.33 24.40 7.11
N GLU A 33 7.60 24.42 5.82
CA GLU A 33 7.63 25.66 5.07
C GLU A 33 6.23 26.30 5.05
N ASP A 34 6.16 27.63 5.03
CA ASP A 34 4.91 28.39 5.14
C ASP A 34 3.86 27.95 4.10
N ASN A 35 4.31 27.61 2.89
CA ASN A 35 3.48 27.13 1.79
C ASN A 35 2.80 25.77 2.07
N ILE A 36 3.37 24.93 2.93
CA ILE A 36 2.83 23.61 3.31
C ILE A 36 2.01 23.71 4.59
N SER A 37 2.38 24.64 5.48
CA SER A 37 1.77 24.78 6.81
C SER A 37 0.25 25.02 6.79
N HIS A 38 -0.26 25.65 5.72
CA HIS A 38 -1.67 25.97 5.54
C HIS A 38 -2.50 24.81 4.94
N GLU A 39 -1.87 23.83 4.30
CA GLU A 39 -2.54 22.75 3.58
C GLU A 39 -2.67 21.46 4.41
N VAL A 40 -1.81 21.31 5.43
CA VAL A 40 -1.67 20.07 6.18
C VAL A 40 -2.57 20.04 7.41
N ASN A 41 -3.38 18.99 7.55
CA ASN A 41 -4.10 18.71 8.79
C ASN A 41 -3.14 18.26 9.89
N GLY A 42 -3.32 18.76 11.11
CA GLY A 42 -2.44 18.47 12.23
C GLY A 42 -2.39 16.99 12.63
N GLU A 43 -3.51 16.26 12.48
CA GLU A 43 -3.55 14.83 12.77
C GLU A 43 -2.75 14.02 11.74
N GLU A 44 -2.89 14.34 10.45
CA GLU A 44 -2.12 13.70 9.38
C GLU A 44 -0.62 13.97 9.52
N LEU A 45 -0.25 15.20 9.88
CA LEU A 45 1.13 15.56 10.17
C LEU A 45 1.68 14.72 11.32
N ASN A 46 0.87 14.54 12.37
CA ASN A 46 1.27 13.77 13.53
C ASN A 46 1.43 12.28 13.19
N GLU A 47 0.54 11.69 12.41
CA GLU A 47 0.65 10.29 11.96
C GLU A 47 1.95 10.05 11.18
N VAL A 48 2.22 10.91 10.18
CA VAL A 48 3.46 10.82 9.38
C VAL A 48 4.69 11.06 10.26
N ALA A 49 4.61 12.01 11.21
CA ALA A 49 5.71 12.28 12.12
C ALA A 49 6.01 11.09 13.06
N LEU A 50 4.98 10.39 13.54
CA LEU A 50 5.15 9.20 14.37
C LEU A 50 5.76 8.03 13.59
N LEU A 51 5.41 7.88 12.30
CA LEU A 51 6.08 6.93 11.41
C LEU A 51 7.56 7.31 11.19
N ALA A 52 7.83 8.57 10.87
CA ALA A 52 9.20 9.07 10.69
C ALA A 52 10.04 8.90 11.96
N LYS A 53 9.48 9.12 13.14
CA LYS A 53 10.14 8.87 14.43
C LYS A 53 10.62 7.42 14.54
N ARG A 54 9.76 6.45 14.22
CA ARG A 54 10.12 5.02 14.24
C ARG A 54 11.21 4.69 13.21
N CYS A 55 11.19 5.31 12.03
CA CYS A 55 12.24 5.17 11.02
C CYS A 55 13.60 5.71 11.48
N LEU A 56 13.60 6.67 12.41
CA LEU A 56 14.79 7.34 12.93
C LEU A 56 15.36 6.69 14.21
N GLU A 57 14.84 5.53 14.62
CA GLU A 57 15.38 4.82 15.79
C GLU A 57 16.88 4.49 15.59
N LEU A 58 17.66 4.66 16.66
CA LEU A 58 19.11 4.49 16.61
C LEU A 58 19.49 3.05 16.26
N LYS A 59 18.77 2.11 16.86
CA LYS A 59 18.87 0.68 16.63
C LYS A 59 18.14 0.30 15.35
N GLY A 60 18.83 -0.41 14.46
CA GLY A 60 18.26 -0.79 13.17
C GLY A 60 17.13 -1.79 13.31
N GLU A 61 17.18 -2.64 14.33
CA GLU A 61 16.17 -3.65 14.66
C GLU A 61 14.84 -3.05 15.15
N ASP A 62 14.86 -1.83 15.69
CA ASP A 62 13.66 -1.13 16.14
C ASP A 62 12.98 -0.34 15.00
N ARG A 63 13.63 -0.24 13.84
CA ARG A 63 13.09 0.45 12.66
C ARG A 63 12.08 -0.44 11.94
N PRO A 64 10.97 0.13 11.45
CA PRO A 64 10.09 -0.59 10.55
C PRO A 64 10.81 -0.94 9.25
N THR A 65 10.44 -2.06 8.65
CA THR A 65 10.87 -2.41 7.30
C THR A 65 10.28 -1.42 6.29
N MET A 66 10.97 -1.20 5.17
CA MET A 66 10.43 -0.33 4.10
C MET A 66 9.07 -0.82 3.57
N LYS A 67 8.78 -2.12 3.67
CA LYS A 67 7.47 -2.68 3.32
C LYS A 67 6.38 -2.20 4.28
N GLU A 68 6.64 -2.20 5.58
CA GLU A 68 5.71 -1.68 6.59
C GLU A 68 5.52 -0.17 6.44
N VAL A 69 6.61 0.58 6.23
CA VAL A 69 6.55 2.02 5.96
C VAL A 69 5.67 2.32 4.74
N ALA A 70 5.85 1.60 3.63
CA ALA A 70 5.05 1.79 2.42
C ALA A 70 3.57 1.46 2.65
N MET A 71 3.28 0.37 3.37
CA MET A 71 1.92 -0.05 3.68
C MET A 71 1.20 0.98 4.57
N GLU A 72 1.88 1.51 5.57
CA GLU A 72 1.31 2.49 6.50
C GLU A 72 1.02 3.83 5.79
N LEU A 73 1.97 4.31 4.97
CA LEU A 73 1.77 5.51 4.14
C LEU A 73 0.63 5.33 3.13
N GLU A 74 0.49 4.15 2.53
CA GLU A 74 -0.64 3.85 1.64
C GLU A 74 -1.97 3.85 2.39
N GLY A 75 -1.99 3.32 3.62
CA GLY A 75 -3.14 3.36 4.52
C GLY A 75 -3.58 4.79 4.83
N MET A 76 -2.64 5.65 5.23
CA MET A 76 -2.90 7.08 5.50
C MET A 76 -3.50 7.77 4.27
N ARG A 77 -2.98 7.49 3.07
CA ARG A 77 -3.50 8.06 1.81
C ARG A 77 -4.93 7.59 1.51
N LYS A 78 -5.24 6.31 1.76
CA LYS A 78 -6.58 5.73 1.52
C LYS A 78 -7.61 6.22 2.54
N MET A 79 -7.22 6.48 3.79
CA MET A 79 -8.10 7.06 4.81
C MET A 79 -8.63 8.44 4.41
N LYS A 80 -7.82 9.26 3.72
CA LYS A 80 -8.30 10.54 3.16
C LYS A 80 -9.43 10.39 2.14
N MET A 81 -9.58 9.22 1.53
CA MET A 81 -10.55 8.96 0.47
C MET A 81 -11.90 8.43 0.98
N HIS A 82 -12.10 8.24 2.30
CA HIS A 82 -13.34 7.66 2.78
C HIS A 82 -13.92 8.33 4.03
N PRO A 83 -14.98 9.15 3.84
CA PRO A 83 -16.00 9.34 4.85
C PRO A 83 -17.31 8.56 4.60
N TRP A 84 -17.43 7.78 3.51
CA TRP A 84 -18.51 6.82 3.12
C TRP A 84 -19.04 6.94 1.68
N ILE A 85 -18.64 7.91 0.84
CA ILE A 85 -18.79 7.88 -0.64
C ILE A 85 -17.86 8.97 -1.21
N GLY A 86 -17.05 8.60 -2.19
CA GLY A 86 -16.31 9.50 -3.06
C GLY A 86 -16.01 8.77 -4.35
N GLU A 87 -17.01 8.74 -5.23
CA GLU A 87 -17.01 8.16 -6.60
C GLU A 87 -17.05 6.63 -6.72
N LEU A 88 -18.28 6.09 -6.72
CA LEU A 88 -18.59 4.87 -7.45
C LEU A 88 -18.43 5.13 -8.96
N ASN A 89 -17.34 4.65 -9.55
CA ASN A 89 -17.15 4.27 -10.96
C ASN A 89 -15.71 3.75 -11.08
N SER A 90 -15.39 2.59 -11.66
CA SER A 90 -15.98 1.96 -12.84
C SER A 90 -15.67 0.45 -12.92
N GLU A 91 -16.55 -0.30 -13.57
CA GLU A 91 -16.39 -1.65 -14.17
C GLU A 91 -16.20 -2.95 -13.36
N GLU A 92 -15.74 -3.02 -12.11
CA GLU A 92 -15.43 -4.37 -11.55
C GLU A 92 -16.64 -5.24 -11.18
N THR A 93 -17.87 -4.70 -11.13
CA THR A 93 -19.06 -5.48 -10.76
C THR A 93 -19.80 -6.11 -11.96
N ILE A 94 -19.41 -5.81 -13.20
CA ILE A 94 -20.15 -6.23 -14.41
C ILE A 94 -19.65 -7.59 -14.95
N HIS A 95 -18.47 -8.05 -14.55
CA HIS A 95 -17.86 -9.27 -15.07
C HIS A 95 -18.43 -10.60 -14.53
N LEU A 96 -19.38 -10.57 -13.58
CA LEU A 96 -19.97 -11.80 -13.03
C LEU A 96 -21.22 -12.28 -13.79
N LEU A 97 -21.70 -11.55 -14.80
CA LEU A 97 -22.97 -11.84 -15.46
C LEU A 97 -22.87 -12.03 -16.99
N ASP A 98 -21.66 -12.02 -17.57
CA ASP A 98 -21.48 -12.09 -19.03
C ASP A 98 -20.34 -13.02 -19.44
N GLU A 99 -20.52 -14.33 -19.31
CA GLU A 99 -20.01 -15.30 -20.31
C GLU A 99 -20.53 -16.72 -20.02
N SER A 100 -21.86 -16.85 -19.97
CA SER A 100 -22.49 -18.06 -20.48
C SER A 100 -22.71 -17.83 -21.98
N SER A 101 -21.72 -18.16 -22.82
CA SER A 101 -21.92 -18.46 -24.25
C SER A 101 -20.62 -18.83 -24.99
N ASN A 102 -20.57 -20.11 -25.39
CA ASN A 102 -20.03 -20.62 -26.65
C ASN A 102 -18.52 -20.96 -26.79
N THR A 103 -18.27 -22.27 -26.62
CA THR A 103 -17.66 -23.18 -27.61
C THR A 103 -16.87 -22.52 -28.75
N HIS A 104 -15.54 -22.63 -28.75
CA HIS A 104 -14.74 -22.67 -29.98
C HIS A 104 -13.71 -23.81 -29.90
N GLN A 105 -13.71 -24.61 -30.95
CA GLN A 105 -12.84 -25.75 -31.21
C GLN A 105 -11.40 -25.27 -31.41
N TYR A 106 -10.44 -26.06 -30.94
CA TYR A 106 -9.04 -25.96 -31.39
C TYR A 106 -8.55 -27.36 -31.71
N ASP A 107 -8.25 -27.57 -32.99
CA ASP A 107 -7.43 -28.68 -33.47
C ASP A 107 -6.01 -28.53 -32.93
N THR A 108 -5.56 -29.47 -32.10
CA THR A 108 -4.20 -29.49 -31.56
C THR A 108 -3.30 -30.42 -32.37
N ASN A 109 -2.58 -29.86 -33.34
CA ASN A 109 -1.35 -30.45 -33.86
C ASN A 109 -0.15 -29.68 -33.28
N GLY A 110 0.46 -30.22 -32.21
CA GLY A 110 1.57 -29.56 -31.54
C GLY A 110 1.97 -30.24 -30.24
N ASN A 111 2.66 -31.35 -30.38
CA ASN A 111 3.34 -32.13 -29.36
C ASN A 111 4.31 -31.27 -28.52
N VAL A 112 3.93 -30.97 -27.27
CA VAL A 112 4.86 -30.61 -26.19
C VAL A 112 4.47 -31.36 -24.92
N THR A 113 5.36 -32.27 -24.53
CA THR A 113 5.31 -33.09 -23.33
C THR A 113 5.74 -32.27 -22.12
N THR A 114 4.88 -32.08 -21.12
CA THR A 114 5.30 -31.87 -19.72
C THR A 114 4.32 -32.55 -18.79
N VAL A 115 4.86 -33.48 -18.02
CA VAL A 115 4.23 -34.29 -16.97
C VAL A 115 3.87 -33.39 -15.78
N TYR A 116 2.59 -33.30 -15.42
CA TYR A 116 2.16 -33.05 -14.04
C TYR A 116 0.70 -33.52 -13.82
N ASP A 117 0.52 -34.38 -12.82
CA ASP A 117 -0.74 -34.97 -12.38
C ASP A 117 -1.71 -33.95 -11.77
N SER A 118 -3.02 -34.03 -12.09
CA SER A 118 -4.05 -34.06 -11.04
C SER A 118 -5.49 -34.28 -11.51
N ILE A 119 -6.07 -35.32 -10.92
CA ILE A 119 -7.46 -35.62 -10.50
C ILE A 119 -8.58 -35.47 -11.54
N ARG A 120 -9.02 -36.66 -11.94
CA ARG A 120 -10.15 -37.02 -12.81
C ARG A 120 -11.47 -36.82 -12.06
N ASP A 121 -12.17 -35.71 -12.29
CA ASP A 121 -13.56 -35.60 -11.83
C ASP A 121 -14.49 -36.21 -12.87
N HIS A 122 -15.03 -37.38 -12.52
CA HIS A 122 -15.92 -38.19 -13.33
C HIS A 122 -17.29 -38.17 -12.67
N ILE A 123 -18.13 -37.20 -13.02
CA ILE A 123 -19.57 -37.29 -12.73
C ILE A 123 -20.25 -37.68 -14.04
N THR A 124 -20.31 -39.00 -14.29
CA THR A 124 -21.12 -39.58 -15.34
C THR A 124 -22.56 -39.67 -14.84
N LEU A 125 -23.46 -38.83 -15.36
CA LEU A 125 -24.91 -39.06 -15.24
C LEU A 125 -25.41 -39.74 -16.53
N PRO A 126 -26.14 -40.86 -16.43
CA PRO A 126 -26.52 -41.65 -17.60
C PRO A 126 -27.52 -40.90 -18.51
N LEU A 127 -27.21 -40.97 -19.80
CA LEU A 127 -28.03 -40.56 -20.94
C LEU A 127 -29.42 -41.21 -20.89
N HIS A 128 -30.48 -40.39 -20.90
CA HIS A 128 -31.84 -40.82 -21.20
C HIS A 128 -31.95 -41.05 -22.71
N ASN A 129 -32.26 -42.28 -23.14
CA ASN A 129 -32.74 -42.55 -24.49
C ASN A 129 -34.12 -43.20 -24.40
N ALA A 130 -35.13 -42.44 -24.81
CA ALA A 130 -36.42 -42.96 -25.22
C ALA A 130 -36.34 -43.33 -26.71
N ARG A 131 -36.53 -44.61 -27.04
CA ARG A 131 -37.44 -45.10 -28.09
C ARG A 131 -37.47 -46.63 -28.11
#